data_AF-A0AAV3YYG7-F1
#
_entry.id   AF-A0AAV3YYG7-F1
#
_cell.length_a   1.000
_cell.length_b   1.000
_cell.length_c   1.000
_cell.angle_alpha   90.00
_cell.angle_beta   90.00
_cell.angle_gamma   90.00
#
_symmetry.space_group_name_H-M   'P 1'
#
loop_
_entity.id
_entity.type
_entity.pdbx_description
1 polymer ?
#
loop_
_entity_poly.entity_id
_entity_poly.type
_entity_poly.pdbx_seq_one_letter_code
_entity_poly.pdbx_strand_id
1 'polypeptide(L)'
;MAEDKMKEKFDVFKRPENCPSLSVRLINKDVWNMLKRDNRKIDAKFSAVQRLISKAVTAIAFSAKELKECKEIGVKKALSHSLNAIALLGSAQQKITAQRKMTQKPALP
;
A
#
# COMPACT_ATOMS: atom_id res chain seq x y z
N MET A 1 5.62 22.48 4.61
CA MET A 1 6.35 22.55 3.31
C MET A 1 6.98 21.22 2.87
N ALA A 2 7.27 20.24 3.75
CA ALA A 2 7.71 18.89 3.34
C ALA A 2 6.55 17.97 2.93
N GLU A 3 5.41 18.07 3.63
CA GLU A 3 4.20 17.30 3.31
C GLU A 3 3.59 17.65 1.95
N ASP A 4 3.75 18.90 1.51
CA ASP A 4 3.20 19.40 0.24
C ASP A 4 3.95 18.83 -0.98
N LYS A 5 5.30 18.85 -0.94
CA LYS A 5 6.15 18.19 -1.95
C LYS A 5 5.93 16.67 -2.02
N MET A 6 5.52 16.05 -0.92
CA MET A 6 5.22 14.62 -0.90
C MET A 6 3.89 14.34 -1.61
N LYS A 7 2.86 15.16 -1.39
CA LYS A 7 1.55 15.05 -2.07
C LYS A 7 1.68 15.12 -3.58
N GLU A 8 2.46 16.07 -4.11
CA GLU A 8 2.71 16.18 -5.55
C GLU A 8 3.30 14.90 -6.15
N LYS A 9 4.27 14.27 -5.47
CA LYS A 9 4.84 12.97 -5.92
C LYS A 9 3.87 11.81 -5.81
N PHE A 10 2.89 11.89 -4.91
CA PHE A 10 1.91 10.83 -4.68
C PHE A 10 0.75 10.84 -5.68
N ASP A 11 0.43 11.97 -6.31
CA ASP A 11 -0.66 12.04 -7.30
C ASP A 11 -0.27 11.51 -8.68
N VAL A 12 1.04 11.45 -8.96
CA VAL A 12 1.57 10.92 -10.23
C VAL A 12 1.31 9.41 -10.39
N PHE A 13 1.39 8.66 -9.29
CA PHE A 13 1.25 7.21 -9.31
C PHE A 13 -0.18 6.77 -9.04
N LYS A 14 -1.01 6.82 -10.09
CA LYS A 14 -2.38 6.28 -10.07
C LYS A 14 -2.36 4.76 -10.10
N ARG A 15 -3.31 4.14 -9.39
CA ARG A 15 -3.49 2.68 -9.39
C ARG A 15 -3.69 2.19 -10.84
N PRO A 16 -2.94 1.19 -11.30
CA PRO A 16 -3.17 0.58 -12.61
C PRO A 16 -4.55 -0.07 -12.70
N GLU A 17 -5.22 0.03 -13.85
CA GLU A 17 -6.56 -0.54 -14.05
C GLU A 17 -6.57 -2.07 -13.95
N ASN A 18 -5.49 -2.72 -14.37
CA ASN A 18 -5.31 -4.17 -14.30
C ASN A 18 -5.00 -4.71 -12.89
N CYS A 19 -4.90 -3.85 -11.87
CA CYS A 19 -4.59 -4.24 -10.49
C CYS A 19 -5.66 -3.75 -9.49
N PRO A 20 -6.91 -4.24 -9.57
CA PRO A 20 -7.99 -3.80 -8.67
C PRO A 20 -7.67 -4.07 -7.18
N SER A 21 -6.96 -5.18 -6.92
CA SER A 21 -6.53 -5.61 -5.59
C SER A 21 -5.47 -4.70 -4.96
N LEU A 22 -4.84 -3.80 -5.72
CA LEU A 22 -3.91 -2.79 -5.20
C LEU A 22 -4.66 -1.58 -4.63
N SER A 23 -5.64 -1.86 -3.79
CA SER A 23 -6.44 -0.86 -3.09
C SER A 23 -6.44 -1.15 -1.59
N VAL A 24 -6.60 -0.10 -0.79
CA VAL A 24 -6.70 -0.27 0.66
C VAL A 24 -8.05 -0.86 1.00
N ARG A 25 -8.05 -1.98 1.72
CA ARG A 25 -9.26 -2.63 2.18
C ARG A 25 -10.06 -1.66 3.06
N LEU A 26 -11.31 -1.42 2.66
CA LEU A 26 -12.27 -0.64 3.44
C LEU A 26 -12.83 -1.51 4.56
N ILE A 27 -13.00 -0.90 5.73
CA ILE A 27 -13.80 -1.49 6.82
C ILE A 27 -15.29 -1.41 6.44
N ASN A 28 -16.08 -2.40 6.86
CA ASN A 28 -17.54 -2.33 6.84
C ASN A 28 -18.02 -1.19 7.78
N LYS A 29 -18.92 -0.33 7.29
CA LYS A 29 -19.41 0.85 8.03
C LYS A 29 -20.06 0.51 9.37
N ASP A 30 -20.76 -0.61 9.47
CA ASP A 30 -21.43 -1.02 10.71
C ASP A 30 -20.40 -1.38 11.78
N VAL A 31 -19.38 -2.16 11.40
CA VAL A 31 -18.22 -2.46 12.26
C VAL A 31 -17.46 -1.18 12.63
N TRP A 32 -17.30 -0.24 11.68
CA TRP A 32 -16.66 1.05 11.96
C TRP A 32 -17.37 1.84 13.05
N ASN A 33 -18.70 1.87 13.00
CA ASN A 33 -19.53 2.63 13.93
C ASN A 33 -19.50 2.01 15.34
N MET A 34 -19.32 0.70 15.43
CA MET A 34 -19.16 -0.03 16.70
C MET A 34 -17.77 0.15 17.33
N LEU A 35 -16.77 0.63 16.60
CA LEU A 35 -15.42 0.84 17.14
C LEU A 35 -15.33 2.05 18.07
N LYS A 36 -14.61 1.85 19.19
CA LYS A 36 -14.16 2.95 20.07
C LYS A 36 -13.38 4.00 19.27
N ARG A 37 -13.46 5.26 19.71
CA ARG A 37 -12.82 6.41 19.04
C ARG A 37 -11.32 6.19 18.79
N ASP A 38 -10.62 5.61 19.76
CA ASP A 38 -9.19 5.33 19.64
C ASP A 38 -8.90 4.27 18.58
N ASN A 39 -9.70 3.20 18.52
CA ASN A 39 -9.55 2.15 17.50
C ASN A 39 -9.84 2.68 16.09
N ARG A 40 -10.82 3.59 15.94
CA ARG A 40 -11.06 4.31 14.67
C ARG A 40 -9.85 5.16 14.28
N LYS A 41 -9.26 5.88 15.22
CA LYS A 41 -8.05 6.70 14.96
C LYS A 41 -6.86 5.84 14.53
N ILE A 42 -6.67 4.69 15.18
CA ILE A 42 -5.62 3.72 14.84
C ILE A 42 -5.84 3.15 13.44
N ASP A 43 -7.06 2.71 13.12
CA ASP A 43 -7.37 2.16 11.80
C ASP A 43 -7.23 3.20 10.68
N ALA A 44 -7.63 4.46 10.92
CA ALA A 44 -7.42 5.54 9.97
C ALA A 44 -5.94 5.75 9.67
N LYS A 45 -5.07 5.68 10.69
CA LYS A 45 -3.60 5.74 10.52
C LYS A 45 -3.09 4.56 9.70
N PHE A 46 -3.50 3.33 10.02
CA PHE A 46 -3.10 2.16 9.24
C PHE A 46 -3.58 2.26 7.79
N SER A 47 -4.82 2.68 7.55
CA SER A 47 -5.36 2.91 6.22
C SER A 47 -4.54 3.92 5.42
N ALA A 48 -4.09 5.01 6.05
CA ALA A 48 -3.20 5.99 5.42
C ALA A 48 -1.85 5.36 5.01
N VAL A 49 -1.23 4.59 5.92
CA VAL A 49 0.03 3.86 5.63
C VAL A 49 -0.17 2.87 4.48
N GLN A 50 -1.26 2.10 4.48
CA GLN A 50 -1.56 1.16 3.40
C GLN A 50 -1.74 1.84 2.04
N ARG A 51 -2.26 3.07 2.01
CA ARG A 51 -2.36 3.87 0.76
C ARG A 51 -0.98 4.26 0.25
N LEU A 52 -0.09 4.68 1.15
CA LEU A 52 1.30 5.01 0.79
C LEU A 52 2.04 3.79 0.25
N ILE A 53 1.88 2.63 0.88
CA ILE A 53 2.46 1.37 0.40
C ILE A 53 1.93 1.03 -1.00
N SER A 54 0.63 1.14 -1.25
CA SER A 54 0.05 0.90 -2.58
C SER A 54 0.63 1.83 -3.66
N LYS A 55 0.83 3.12 -3.33
CA LYS A 55 1.47 4.08 -4.25
C LYS A 55 2.94 3.74 -4.49
N ALA A 56 3.69 3.35 -3.45
CA ALA A 56 5.08 2.94 -3.58
C ALA A 56 5.23 1.68 -4.46
N VAL A 57 4.41 0.66 -4.24
CA VAL A 57 4.38 -0.55 -5.07
C VAL A 57 4.07 -0.20 -6.53
N THR A 58 3.15 0.73 -6.76
CA THR A 58 2.81 1.21 -8.11
C THR A 58 4.02 1.86 -8.79
N ALA A 59 4.72 2.76 -8.09
CA ALA A 59 5.91 3.41 -8.62
C ALA A 59 7.01 2.40 -8.97
N ILE A 60 7.28 1.43 -8.07
CA ILE A 60 8.27 0.38 -8.30
C ILE A 60 7.86 -0.52 -9.48
N ALA A 61 6.57 -0.82 -9.64
CA ALA A 61 6.07 -1.60 -10.76
C ALA A 61 6.25 -0.87 -12.10
N PHE A 62 6.05 0.45 -12.14
CA PHE A 62 6.37 1.26 -13.33
C PHE A 62 7.88 1.22 -13.63
N SER A 63 8.74 1.41 -12.61
CA SER A 63 10.19 1.29 -12.81
C SER A 63 10.60 -0.11 -13.30
N ALA A 64 10.00 -1.16 -12.75
CA ALA A 64 10.26 -2.53 -13.18
C ALA A 64 9.82 -2.77 -14.65
N LYS A 65 8.73 -2.15 -15.09
CA LYS A 65 8.28 -2.21 -16.48
C LYS A 65 9.30 -1.59 -17.43
N GLU A 66 9.80 -0.40 -17.12
CA GLU A 66 10.82 0.28 -17.94
C GLU A 66 12.13 -0.53 -17.98
N LEU A 67 12.56 -1.06 -16.83
CA LEU A 67 13.77 -1.89 -16.73
C LEU A 67 13.66 -3.20 -17.51
N LYS A 68 12.45 -3.76 -17.67
CA LYS A 68 12.23 -5.00 -18.43
C LYS A 68 12.62 -4.84 -19.91
N GLU A 69 12.47 -3.64 -20.47
CA GLU A 69 12.76 -3.35 -21.88
C GLU A 69 14.26 -3.20 -22.16
N CYS A 70 15.09 -3.01 -21.13
CA CYS A 70 16.54 -2.87 -21.27
C CYS A 70 17.26 -4.24 -21.30
N LYS A 71 18.21 -4.40 -22.23
CA LYS A 71 18.97 -5.66 -22.42
C LYS A 71 20.25 -5.78 -21.58
N GLU A 72 20.61 -4.77 -20.80
CA GLU A 72 21.86 -4.76 -20.04
C GLU A 72 21.83 -5.69 -18.81
N ILE A 73 22.96 -6.35 -18.54
CA ILE A 73 23.09 -7.33 -17.44
C ILE A 73 22.87 -6.67 -16.07
N GLY A 74 23.32 -5.42 -15.89
CA GLY A 74 23.09 -4.65 -14.66
C GLY A 74 21.61 -4.37 -14.40
N VAL A 75 20.82 -4.23 -15.47
CA VAL A 75 19.38 -3.95 -15.38
C VAL A 75 18.58 -5.18 -14.91
N LYS A 76 19.02 -6.41 -15.25
CA LYS A 76 18.38 -7.63 -14.72
C LYS A 76 18.42 -7.70 -13.18
N LYS A 77 19.52 -7.26 -12.56
CA LYS A 77 19.63 -7.19 -11.09
C LYS A 77 18.70 -6.12 -10.51
N ALA A 78 18.65 -4.93 -11.13
CA ALA A 78 17.75 -3.85 -10.73
C ALA A 78 16.27 -4.26 -10.83
N LEU A 79 15.90 -4.98 -11.89
CA LEU A 79 14.57 -5.56 -12.06
C LEU A 79 14.23 -6.55 -10.94
N SER A 80 15.15 -7.48 -10.64
CA SER A 80 14.98 -8.43 -9.54
C SER A 80 14.81 -7.72 -8.19
N HIS A 81 15.63 -6.71 -7.89
CA HIS A 81 15.49 -5.91 -6.67
C HIS A 81 14.13 -5.17 -6.60
N SER A 82 13.63 -4.67 -7.73
CA SER A 82 12.32 -4.00 -7.80
C SER A 82 11.19 -4.98 -7.49
N LEU A 83 11.23 -6.20 -8.05
CA LEU A 83 10.25 -7.24 -7.76
C LEU A 83 10.32 -7.70 -6.30
N ASN A 84 11.52 -7.86 -5.75
CA ASN A 84 11.71 -8.19 -4.33
C ASN A 84 11.16 -7.09 -3.41
N ALA A 85 11.36 -5.80 -3.75
CA ALA A 85 10.79 -4.69 -3.02
C ALA A 85 9.25 -4.74 -3.02
N ILE A 86 8.62 -5.06 -4.16
CA ILE A 86 7.17 -5.28 -4.25
C ILE A 86 6.73 -6.43 -3.32
N ALA A 87 7.46 -7.55 -3.31
CA ALA A 87 7.16 -8.68 -2.43
C ALA A 87 7.24 -8.31 -0.94
N LEU A 88 8.29 -7.58 -0.53
CA LEU A 88 8.46 -7.10 0.85
C LEU A 88 7.34 -6.14 1.27
N LEU A 89 6.98 -5.20 0.41
CA LEU A 89 5.87 -4.27 0.64
C LEU A 89 4.52 -5.01 0.70
N GLY A 90 4.33 -6.03 -0.13
CA GLY A 90 3.17 -6.92 -0.07
C GLY A 90 3.06 -7.65 1.28
N SER A 91 4.17 -8.18 1.80
CA SER A 91 4.22 -8.79 3.14
C SER A 91 3.88 -7.78 4.24
N ALA A 92 4.44 -6.56 4.17
CA ALA A 92 4.10 -5.49 5.11
C ALA A 92 2.60 -5.14 5.07
N GLN A 93 2.00 -5.08 3.87
CA GLN A 93 0.57 -4.83 3.67
C GLN A 93 -0.30 -5.91 4.32
N GLN A 94 0.11 -7.18 4.21
CA GLN A 94 -0.58 -8.30 4.87
C GLN A 94 -0.50 -8.19 6.40
N LYS A 95 0.68 -7.86 6.96
CA LYS A 95 0.85 -7.66 8.41
C LYS A 95 -0.01 -6.52 8.94
N ILE A 96 -0.06 -5.37 8.24
CA ILE A 96 -0.95 -4.27 8.63
C ILE A 96 -2.41 -4.71 8.56
N THR A 97 -2.81 -5.45 7.52
CA THR A 97 -4.17 -5.96 7.39
C THR A 97 -4.54 -6.90 8.53
N ALA A 98 -3.63 -7.79 8.95
CA ALA A 98 -3.83 -8.66 10.09
C ALA A 98 -4.00 -7.85 11.39
N GLN A 99 -3.14 -6.84 11.60
CA GLN A 99 -3.21 -5.99 12.79
C GLN A 99 -4.54 -5.21 12.85
N ARG A 100 -4.97 -4.63 11.72
CA ARG A 100 -6.27 -3.95 11.60
C ARG A 100 -7.42 -4.88 11.99
N LYS A 101 -7.43 -6.12 11.49
CA LYS A 101 -8.44 -7.12 11.87
C LYS A 101 -8.43 -7.43 13.36
N MET A 102 -7.25 -7.53 14.00
CA MET A 102 -7.15 -7.77 15.45
C MET A 102 -7.73 -6.61 16.26
N THR A 103 -7.45 -5.35 15.87
CA THR A 103 -8.00 -4.17 16.55
C THR A 103 -9.52 -4.03 16.33
N GLN A 104 -10.04 -4.59 15.25
CA GLN A 104 -11.47 -4.58 14.93
C GLN A 104 -12.26 -5.71 15.61
N LYS A 105 -11.59 -6.82 15.95
CA LYS A 105 -12.21 -8.03 16.54
C LYS A 105 -13.13 -7.74 17.74
N PRO A 106 -12.81 -6.82 18.68
CA PRO A 106 -13.69 -6.51 19.81
C PRO A 106 -15.00 -5.81 19.45
N ALA A 107 -15.15 -5.32 18.21
CA ALA A 107 -16.36 -4.67 17.71
C ALA A 107 -17.18 -5.57 16.78
N LEU A 108 -16.77 -6.83 16.61
CA LEU A 108 -17.57 -7.85 15.93
C LEU A 108 -18.55 -8.44 16.96
N PRO A 109 -19.83 -8.66 16.57
CA PRO A 109 -20.80 -9.35 17.41
C PRO A 109 -20.38 -10.78 17.76
#